data_AF-J2QS23-F1
#
_entry.id   AF-J2QS23-F1
#
_cell.length_a   1.000
_cell.length_b   1.000
_cell.length_c   1.000
_cell.angle_alpha   90.00
_cell.angle_beta   90.00
_cell.angle_gamma   90.00
#
_symmetry.space_group_name_H-M   'P 1'
#
loop_
_entity.id
_entity.type
_entity.pdbx_description
1 polymer ?
#
loop_
_entity_poly.entity_id
_entity_poly.type
_entity_poly.pdbx_seq_one_letter_code
_entity_poly.pdbx_strand_id
1 'polypeptide(L)' 'MYAVTADTKNEDLLTDASETLASAKTIAQDVAHLLPAPQRRALLGIAQLIMLGELAVNRVLDNLELPG' A
#
# COMPACT_ATOMS: atom_id res chain seq x y z
N MET A 1 -15.15 -12.07 -2.27
CA MET A 1 -14.60 -11.91 -3.64
C MET A 1 -14.55 -10.42 -3.89
N TYR A 2 -13.36 -9.84 -4.03
CA TYR A 2 -13.21 -8.43 -4.37
C TYR A 2 -13.42 -8.27 -5.89
N ALA A 3 -14.27 -7.34 -6.30
CA ALA A 3 -14.59 -7.11 -7.71
C ALA A 3 -14.56 -5.60 -7.98
N VAL A 4 -13.61 -5.18 -8.81
CA VAL A 4 -13.56 -3.82 -9.34
C VAL A 4 -14.51 -3.76 -10.52
N THR A 5 -15.55 -2.95 -10.41
CA THR A 5 -16.54 -2.75 -11.48
C THR A 5 -16.46 -1.33 -12.01
N ALA A 6 -17.06 -1.07 -13.17
CA ALA A 6 -17.07 0.27 -13.76
C ALA A 6 -17.81 1.33 -12.89
N ASP A 7 -18.64 0.89 -11.95
CA ASP A 7 -19.43 1.74 -11.05
C ASP A 7 -18.72 1.99 -9.70
N THR A 8 -17.56 1.34 -9.49
CA THR A 8 -16.77 1.53 -8.26
C THR A 8 -16.12 2.91 -8.28
N LYS A 9 -16.31 3.69 -7.21
CA LYS A 9 -15.73 5.03 -7.14
C LYS A 9 -14.22 4.96 -7.05
N ASN A 10 -13.55 5.94 -7.65
CA ASN A 10 -12.09 6.06 -7.56
C ASN A 10 -11.62 6.20 -6.11
N GLU A 11 -12.37 6.91 -5.26
CA GLU A 11 -12.09 7.06 -3.83
C GLU A 11 -12.09 5.70 -3.11
N ASP A 12 -13.09 4.86 -3.36
CA ASP A 12 -13.19 3.52 -2.79
C ASP A 12 -12.00 2.66 -3.25
N LEU A 13 -11.68 2.68 -4.55
CA LEU A 13 -10.54 1.94 -5.11
C LEU A 13 -9.17 2.39 -4.53
N LEU A 14 -9.00 3.70 -4.32
CA LEU A 14 -7.78 4.27 -3.76
C LEU A 14 -7.67 3.97 -2.26
N THR A 15 -8.79 3.98 -1.54
CA THR A 15 -8.85 3.59 -0.13
C THR A 15 -8.46 2.11 0.03
N ASP A 16 -9.09 1.23 -0.76
CA ASP A 16 -8.79 -0.20 -0.77
C ASP A 16 -7.32 -0.47 -1.18
N ALA A 17 -6.79 0.28 -2.14
CA ALA A 17 -5.40 0.21 -2.54
C ALA A 17 -4.45 0.65 -1.40
N SER A 18 -4.78 1.73 -0.68
CA SER A 18 -4.00 2.20 0.46
C SER A 18 -3.96 1.17 1.58
N GLU A 19 -5.11 0.61 1.96
CA GLU A 19 -5.20 -0.45 2.99
C GLU A 19 -4.44 -1.72 2.57
N THR A 20 -4.53 -2.09 1.28
CA THR A 20 -3.80 -3.23 0.72
C THR A 20 -2.29 -3.00 0.79
N LEU A 21 -1.80 -1.81 0.44
CA LEU A 21 -0.38 -1.46 0.50
C LEU A 21 0.11 -1.42 1.95
N ALA A 22 -0.64 -0.83 2.87
CA ALA A 22 -0.33 -0.83 4.30
C ALA A 22 -0.18 -2.27 4.83
N SER A 23 -1.11 -3.15 4.46
CA SER A 23 -1.08 -4.57 4.83
C SER A 23 0.14 -5.29 4.24
N ALA A 24 0.43 -5.07 2.95
CA ALA A 24 1.57 -5.67 2.27
C ALA A 24 2.91 -5.24 2.90
N LYS A 25 3.02 -3.97 3.31
CA LYS A 25 4.19 -3.44 4.03
C LYS A 25 4.37 -4.13 5.38
N THR A 26 3.31 -4.28 6.18
CA THR A 26 3.37 -5.01 7.47
C THR A 26 3.81 -6.44 7.26
N ILE A 27 3.24 -7.16 6.28
CA ILE A 27 3.64 -8.54 5.95
C ILE A 27 5.12 -8.59 5.54
N ALA A 28 5.59 -7.65 4.71
CA ALA A 28 6.99 -7.59 4.30
C ALA A 28 7.93 -7.37 5.50
N GLN A 29 7.55 -6.52 6.45
CA GLN A 29 8.29 -6.28 7.69
C GLN A 29 8.29 -7.51 8.60
N ASP A 30 7.15 -8.17 8.78
CA ASP A 30 7.02 -9.39 9.58
C ASP A 30 7.88 -10.52 9.01
N VAL A 31 7.86 -10.73 7.70
CA VAL A 31 8.71 -11.73 7.03
C VAL A 31 10.19 -11.34 7.13
N ALA A 32 10.52 -10.05 7.07
CA ALA A 32 11.90 -9.58 7.25
C ALA A 32 12.48 -9.98 8.62
N HIS A 33 11.65 -10.02 9.67
CA HIS A 33 12.05 -10.45 11.01
C HIS A 33 12.35 -11.95 11.12
N LEU A 34 11.81 -12.77 10.22
CA LEU A 34 12.00 -14.23 10.20
C LEU A 34 13.25 -14.67 9.41
N LEU A 35 13.92 -13.76 8.71
CA LEU A 35 15.00 -14.08 7.77
C LEU A 35 16.39 -13.59 8.21
N PRO A 36 17.47 -14.23 7.71
CA PRO A 36 18.84 -13.81 7.98
C PRO A 36 19.14 -12.39 7.45
N ALA A 37 20.22 -11.78 7.94
CA ALA A 37 20.53 -10.37 7.72
C ALA A 37 20.52 -9.89 6.24
N PRO A 38 21.04 -10.64 5.25
CA PRO A 38 21.01 -10.22 3.84
C PRO A 38 19.59 -10.16 3.27
N GLN A 39 18.78 -11.21 3.48
CA GLN A 39 17.41 -11.31 2.96
C GLN A 39 16.47 -10.33 3.68
N ARG A 40 16.68 -10.13 4.98
CA ARG A 40 15.98 -9.11 5.76
C ARG A 40 16.17 -7.71 5.19
N ARG A 41 17.40 -7.32 4.80
CA ARG A 41 17.65 -6.01 4.19
C ARG A 41 16.90 -5.83 2.87
N ALA A 42 16.84 -6.87 2.04
CA ALA A 42 16.08 -6.84 0.80
C ALA A 42 14.58 -6.64 1.06
N LEU A 43 13.99 -7.36 2.01
CA LEU A 43 12.58 -7.22 2.38
C LEU A 43 12.24 -5.88 3.03
N LEU A 44 13.12 -5.34 3.87
CA LEU A 44 12.96 -3.99 4.40
C LEU A 44 12.98 -2.94 3.26
N GLY A 45 13.81 -3.15 2.24
CA GLY A 45 13.79 -2.33 1.02
C GLY A 45 12.45 -2.44 0.27
N ILE A 46 11.90 -3.65 0.14
CA ILE A 46 10.56 -3.84 -0.45
C ILE A 46 9.49 -3.12 0.38
N ALA A 47 9.52 -3.24 1.70
CA ALA A 47 8.59 -2.54 2.59
C ALA A 47 8.68 -1.01 2.43
N GLN A 48 9.88 -0.46 2.21
CA GLN A 48 10.07 0.96 1.90
C GLN A 48 9.45 1.34 0.55
N LEU A 49 9.61 0.51 -0.50
CA LEU A 49 8.99 0.77 -1.80
C LEU A 49 7.45 0.75 -1.72
N ILE A 50 6.89 -0.19 -0.95
CA ILE A 50 5.44 -0.27 -0.71
C ILE A 50 4.95 1.00 0.00
N MET A 51 5.67 1.46 1.03
CA MET A 51 5.34 2.71 1.74
C MET A 51 5.34 3.94 0.82
N LEU A 52 6.25 4.00 -0.17
CA LEU A 52 6.24 5.09 -1.16
C LEU A 52 5.00 5.03 -2.07
N GLY A 53 4.56 3.82 -2.44
CA GLY A 53 3.31 3.61 -3.16
C GLY A 53 2.09 4.03 -2.34
N GLU A 54 2.05 3.63 -1.06
CA GLU A 54 1.00 4.00 -0.09
C GLU A 54 0.89 5.53 0.01
N LEU A 55 2.01 6.24 0.15
CA LEU A 55 2.04 7.70 0.21
C LEU A 55 1.52 8.35 -1.07
N ALA A 56 1.86 7.80 -2.25
CA ALA A 56 1.37 8.31 -3.52
C ALA A 56 -0.15 8.13 -3.65
N VAL A 57 -0.68 6.97 -3.24
CA VAL A 57 -2.12 6.69 -3.24
C VAL A 57 -2.85 7.63 -2.28
N ASN A 58 -2.37 7.77 -1.05
CA ASN A 58 -2.94 8.68 -0.06
C ASN A 58 -2.95 10.13 -0.58
N ARG A 59 -1.86 10.58 -1.22
CA ARG A 59 -1.80 11.94 -1.78
C ARG A 59 -2.83 12.16 -2.89
N VAL A 60 -3.11 11.15 -3.70
CA VAL A 60 -4.14 11.22 -4.76
C VAL A 60 -5.54 11.20 -4.14
N LEU A 61 -5.78 10.38 -3.11
CA LEU A 61 -7.05 10.35 -2.38
C LEU A 61 -7.33 11.72 -1.74
N ASP A 62 -6.34 12.31 -1.05
CA ASP A 62 -6.46 13.66 -0.48
C ASP A 62 -6.83 14.71 -1.53
N ASN A 63 -6.34 14.58 -2.77
CA ASN A 63 -6.68 15.51 -3.86
C ASN A 63 -8.13 15.36 -4.34
N LEU A 64 -8.76 14.20 -4.16
CA LEU A 64 -10.16 13.95 -4.52
C LEU A 64 -11.11 14.44 -3.42
N GLU A 65 -10.70 14.33 -2.16
CA GLU A 65 -11.49 14.79 -1.01
C GLU A 65 -11.45 16.32 -0.80
N LEU A 66 -10.46 17.01 -1.39
CA LEU A 66 -10.41 18.47 -1.37
C LEU A 66 -11.55 19.05 -2.22
N PRO A 67 -12.42 19.91 -1.66
CA PRO A 67 -13.47 20.57 -2.43
C PRO A 67 -12.82 21.50 -3.46
N GLY A 68 -13.12 21.27 -4.74
CA GLY A 68 -12.79 22.18 -5.85
C GLY A 68 -13.60 23.47 -5.81
#